data_AF-A0A935G2E9-F1
#
_entry.id   AF-A0A935G2E9-F1
#
_cell.length_a   1.000
_cell.length_b   1.000
_cell.length_c   1.000
_cell.angle_alpha   90.00
_cell.angle_beta   90.00
_cell.angle_gamma   90.00
#
_symmetry.space_group_name_H-M   'P 1'
#
loop_
_entity.id
_entity.type
_entity.pdbx_description
1 polymer ?
#
loop_
_entity_poly.entity_id
_entity_poly.type
_entity_poly.pdbx_seq_one_letter_code
_entity_poly.pdbx_strand_id
1 'polypeptide(L)'
;MKAIVALLFLLTTLPGLAQMRMPAFVGGIPGGAQMNAISMQRHQSRTLLYREALEELRKNPAAADVPLCPGDSARTETNKSLCIVAPGAETGAGATGRRLALLVGDKSYLPPIPSLDTPVADVERVAEVLRQKFGFTVQILRDAGKAQIVTALNALAQSSTSEDSVLIFYAGHGYLMDDIGMGFWIPVDASVKTPANWLSNADIAKLLKAIPARQQILISDSCYSGTLTKEGKVKRGGAEDEILRRRSVMVLSSGGDEPVSDEGRNGHSIFAWNLIKALEAVNGVTPGIEVWQSVHGQVKKDAMQEPQYGAVVSAGHADGGEWLFRTQ
;
A
#
# COMPACT_ATOMS: atom_id res chain seq x y z
N MET A 1 -33.92 46.46 -21.87
CA MET A 1 -34.17 46.40 -20.41
C MET A 1 -35.27 45.36 -20.19
N LYS A 2 -34.95 44.25 -19.49
CA LYS A 2 -35.86 43.22 -18.92
C LYS A 2 -36.54 42.32 -19.96
N ALA A 3 -36.15 41.06 -20.23
CA ALA A 3 -35.67 39.96 -19.39
C ALA A 3 -36.60 39.61 -18.23
N ILE A 4 -36.87 38.31 -18.08
CA ILE A 4 -37.62 37.60 -17.03
C ILE A 4 -39.07 37.26 -17.40
N VAL A 5 -39.24 36.20 -18.20
CA VAL A 5 -40.28 35.17 -18.00
C VAL A 5 -39.69 33.84 -18.49
N ALA A 6 -40.00 32.74 -17.79
CA ALA A 6 -39.67 31.34 -18.10
C ALA A 6 -38.36 30.79 -17.50
N LEU A 7 -38.33 30.65 -16.17
CA LEU A 7 -37.67 29.48 -15.56
C LEU A 7 -38.21 29.21 -14.15
N LEU A 8 -39.50 28.91 -14.03
CA LEU A 8 -40.08 28.34 -12.81
C LEU A 8 -40.97 27.19 -13.24
N PHE A 9 -40.39 25.99 -13.37
CA PHE A 9 -41.03 24.66 -13.33
C PHE A 9 -40.02 23.66 -13.92
N LEU A 10 -39.23 23.01 -13.06
CA LEU A 10 -38.70 21.63 -13.21
C LEU A 10 -37.69 21.37 -12.09
N LEU A 11 -38.21 21.23 -10.87
CA LEU A 11 -37.47 20.66 -9.74
C LEU A 11 -38.16 19.35 -9.35
N THR A 12 -38.13 18.37 -10.25
CA THR A 12 -38.34 16.96 -9.93
C THR A 12 -37.51 16.09 -10.88
N THR A 13 -36.84 15.10 -10.30
CA THR A 13 -36.13 13.96 -10.93
C THR A 13 -34.87 14.24 -11.76
N LEU A 14 -33.70 14.20 -11.10
CA LEU A 14 -32.46 13.74 -11.73
C LEU A 14 -31.92 12.53 -10.96
N PRO A 15 -32.14 11.28 -11.43
CA PRO A 15 -31.36 10.14 -10.99
C PRO A 15 -30.03 10.18 -11.75
N GLY A 16 -28.92 10.47 -11.08
CA GLY A 16 -27.65 10.59 -11.81
C GLY A 16 -26.46 11.13 -11.02
N LEU A 17 -26.21 10.65 -9.81
CA LEU A 17 -24.85 10.63 -9.25
C LEU A 17 -24.10 9.40 -9.79
N ALA A 18 -24.20 9.16 -11.09
CA ALA A 18 -23.41 8.15 -11.79
C ALA A 18 -22.00 8.73 -11.98
N GLN A 19 -21.03 8.12 -11.30
CA GLN A 19 -19.59 8.14 -11.56
C GLN A 19 -19.15 9.19 -12.58
N MET A 20 -18.89 10.41 -12.11
CA MET A 20 -18.21 11.41 -12.93
C MET A 20 -16.74 11.00 -13.03
N ARG A 21 -16.44 10.06 -13.94
CA ARG A 21 -15.08 9.73 -14.32
C ARG A 21 -14.57 10.93 -15.12
N MET A 22 -13.60 11.66 -14.57
CA MET A 22 -13.02 12.80 -15.27
C MET A 22 -12.41 12.32 -16.59
N PRO A 23 -12.60 13.04 -17.70
CA PRO A 23 -12.09 12.61 -19.00
C PRO A 23 -10.56 12.47 -18.99
N ALA A 24 -10.05 11.47 -19.70
CA ALA A 24 -8.62 11.33 -19.98
C ALA A 24 -8.12 12.59 -20.72
N PHE A 25 -6.94 13.08 -20.34
CA PHE A 25 -6.45 14.37 -20.84
C PHE A 25 -5.86 14.15 -22.24
N VAL A 26 -6.64 14.48 -23.28
CA VAL A 26 -6.12 14.56 -24.65
C VAL A 26 -5.39 15.89 -24.81
N GLY A 27 -4.17 16.00 -24.28
CA GLY A 27 -3.32 17.17 -24.52
C GLY A 27 -2.24 17.42 -23.49
N GLY A 28 -1.08 16.77 -23.65
CA GLY A 28 0.17 17.11 -22.96
C GLY A 28 0.13 17.03 -21.42
N ILE A 29 1.31 17.09 -20.79
CA ILE A 29 1.41 17.13 -19.33
C ILE A 29 0.92 18.52 -18.86
N PRO A 30 -0.13 18.62 -18.03
CA PRO A 30 -0.60 19.91 -17.52
C PRO A 30 0.50 20.60 -16.69
N GLY A 31 0.54 21.94 -16.70
CA GLY A 31 1.49 22.69 -15.87
C GLY A 31 1.28 22.44 -14.37
N GLY A 32 2.32 22.65 -13.54
CA GLY A 32 2.29 22.29 -12.11
C GLY A 32 1.11 22.85 -11.30
N ALA A 33 0.67 24.08 -11.59
CA ALA A 33 -0.49 24.67 -10.92
C ALA A 33 -1.81 23.96 -11.26
N GLN A 34 -1.97 23.52 -12.51
CA GLN A 34 -3.17 22.81 -12.97
C GLN A 34 -3.23 21.40 -12.38
N MET A 35 -2.08 20.72 -12.28
CA MET A 35 -1.98 19.41 -11.64
C MET A 35 -2.26 19.47 -10.13
N ASN A 36 -1.75 20.49 -9.43
CA ASN A 36 -2.05 20.70 -8.01
C ASN A 36 -3.56 20.87 -7.77
N ALA A 37 -4.23 21.65 -8.63
CA ALA A 37 -5.68 21.82 -8.55
C ALA A 37 -6.43 20.50 -8.78
N ILE A 38 -6.00 19.67 -9.73
CA ILE A 38 -6.58 18.34 -9.98
C ILE A 38 -6.37 17.42 -8.77
N SER A 39 -5.16 17.39 -8.20
CA SER A 39 -4.84 16.60 -7.00
C SER A 39 -5.73 17.01 -5.83
N MET A 40 -5.84 18.31 -5.55
CA MET A 40 -6.73 18.85 -4.52
C MET A 40 -8.19 18.47 -4.77
N GLN A 41 -8.70 18.61 -6.00
CA GLN A 41 -10.08 18.26 -6.33
C GLN A 41 -10.36 16.77 -6.12
N ARG A 42 -9.40 15.89 -6.46
CA ARG A 42 -9.51 14.44 -6.23
C ARG A 42 -9.49 14.09 -4.75
N HIS A 43 -8.58 14.70 -3.98
CA HIS A 43 -8.56 14.52 -2.52
C HIS A 43 -9.89 14.96 -1.91
N GLN A 44 -10.38 16.16 -2.24
CA GLN A 44 -11.69 16.65 -1.78
C GLN A 44 -12.84 15.70 -2.17
N SER A 45 -12.85 15.20 -3.41
CA SER A 45 -13.86 14.26 -3.88
C SER A 45 -13.84 12.95 -3.07
N ARG A 46 -12.66 12.44 -2.74
CA ARG A 46 -12.49 11.26 -1.85
C ARG A 46 -12.93 11.58 -0.42
N THR A 47 -12.59 12.74 0.12
CA THR A 47 -13.05 13.17 1.45
C THR A 47 -14.57 13.21 1.53
N LEU A 48 -15.24 13.71 0.48
CA LEU A 48 -16.70 13.73 0.40
C LEU A 48 -17.29 12.32 0.25
N LEU A 49 -16.64 11.46 -0.55
CA LEU A 49 -17.02 10.05 -0.72
C LEU A 49 -17.02 9.32 0.62
N TYR A 50 -15.96 9.49 1.43
CA TYR A 50 -15.76 8.79 2.69
C TYR A 50 -16.26 9.54 3.93
N ARG A 51 -17.02 10.63 3.76
CA ARG A 51 -17.36 11.57 4.86
C ARG A 51 -17.86 10.87 6.13
N GLU A 52 -18.81 9.96 6.00
CA GLU A 52 -19.42 9.25 7.14
C GLU A 52 -18.39 8.38 7.87
N ALA A 53 -17.60 7.57 7.15
CA ALA A 53 -16.54 6.76 7.75
C ALA A 53 -15.46 7.62 8.43
N LEU A 54 -15.11 8.76 7.84
CA LEU A 54 -14.14 9.69 8.40
C LEU A 54 -14.66 10.39 9.67
N GLU A 55 -15.95 10.74 9.73
CA GLU A 55 -16.57 11.26 10.94
C GLU A 55 -16.60 10.22 12.06
N GLU A 56 -16.84 8.95 11.74
CA GLU A 56 -16.73 7.86 12.70
C GLU A 56 -15.30 7.74 13.24
N LEU A 57 -14.28 7.74 12.37
CA LEU A 57 -12.87 7.71 12.78
C LEU A 57 -12.47 8.89 13.66
N ARG A 58 -13.02 10.09 13.42
CA ARG A 58 -12.77 11.25 14.29
C ARG A 58 -13.37 11.08 15.69
N LYS A 59 -14.49 10.37 15.82
CA LYS A 59 -15.13 10.06 17.11
C LYS A 59 -14.48 8.88 17.81
N ASN A 60 -14.07 7.88 17.03
CA ASN A 60 -13.43 6.66 17.48
C ASN A 60 -12.30 6.27 16.50
N PRO A 61 -11.06 6.73 16.76
CA PRO A 61 -9.90 6.40 15.92
C PRO A 61 -9.66 4.89 15.77
N ALA A 62 -10.11 4.09 16.75
CA ALA A 62 -9.98 2.63 16.74
C ALA A 62 -11.11 1.91 15.98
N ALA A 63 -12.01 2.62 15.29
CA ALA A 63 -13.12 2.00 14.55
C ALA A 63 -12.66 1.09 13.39
N ALA A 64 -11.43 1.28 12.91
CA ALA A 64 -10.78 0.41 11.92
C ALA A 64 -9.85 -0.64 12.55
N ASP A 65 -9.67 -0.65 13.87
CA ASP A 65 -8.62 -1.46 14.50
C ASP A 65 -8.91 -2.96 14.39
N VAL A 66 -7.86 -3.72 14.13
CA VAL A 66 -7.88 -5.17 14.22
C VAL A 66 -7.45 -5.56 15.65
N PRO A 67 -8.30 -6.28 16.42
CA PRO A 67 -7.95 -6.70 17.78
C PRO A 67 -6.80 -7.73 17.76
N LEU A 68 -6.11 -7.88 18.88
CA LEU A 68 -5.16 -8.98 19.05
C LEU A 68 -5.91 -10.31 19.19
N CYS A 69 -5.32 -11.39 18.67
CA CYS A 69 -5.92 -12.72 18.83
C CYS A 69 -5.95 -13.14 20.31
N PRO A 70 -7.07 -13.70 20.81
CA PRO A 70 -7.17 -14.12 22.20
C PRO A 70 -6.34 -15.38 22.47
N GLY A 71 -5.31 -15.28 23.33
CA GLY A 71 -4.58 -16.41 23.92
C GLY A 71 -4.14 -17.54 22.97
N ASP A 72 -4.06 -18.78 23.47
CA ASP A 72 -3.60 -19.98 22.73
C ASP A 72 -4.39 -20.31 21.44
N SER A 73 -5.44 -19.55 21.12
CA SER A 73 -6.23 -19.63 19.88
C SER A 73 -5.45 -19.19 18.63
N ALA A 74 -4.29 -18.53 18.79
CA ALA A 74 -3.43 -18.10 17.69
C ALA A 74 -2.87 -19.25 16.83
N ARG A 75 -3.04 -20.52 17.25
CA ARG A 75 -2.45 -21.70 16.60
C ARG A 75 -3.44 -22.61 15.87
N THR A 76 -4.76 -22.42 15.98
CA THR A 76 -5.70 -23.49 15.58
C THR A 76 -7.02 -23.08 14.94
N GLU A 77 -7.42 -21.80 14.90
CA GLU A 77 -8.72 -21.42 14.32
C GLU A 77 -8.57 -20.48 13.13
N THR A 78 -8.43 -21.07 11.94
CA THR A 78 -8.31 -20.38 10.66
C THR A 78 -9.62 -19.82 10.10
N ASN A 79 -10.70 -19.63 10.88
CA ASN A 79 -11.96 -19.25 10.23
C ASN A 79 -13.06 -18.50 10.98
N LYS A 80 -12.82 -17.63 11.98
CA LYS A 80 -13.95 -16.81 12.49
C LYS A 80 -13.68 -15.45 13.14
N SER A 81 -12.49 -15.15 13.65
CA SER A 81 -12.21 -13.85 14.26
C SER A 81 -11.10 -13.10 13.54
N LEU A 82 -11.42 -11.95 12.96
CA LEU A 82 -10.45 -11.00 12.43
C LEU A 82 -9.57 -10.48 13.58
N CYS A 83 -8.32 -10.93 13.65
CA CYS A 83 -7.39 -10.55 14.71
C CYS A 83 -5.92 -10.56 14.24
N ILE A 84 -5.03 -9.86 14.94
CA ILE A 84 -3.58 -9.87 14.72
C ILE A 84 -2.94 -10.87 15.68
N VAL A 85 -2.14 -11.81 15.16
CA VAL A 85 -1.37 -12.72 16.01
C VAL A 85 -0.27 -11.95 16.76
N ALA A 86 -0.07 -12.26 18.03
CA ALA A 86 1.04 -11.67 18.79
C ALA A 86 2.38 -12.09 18.17
N PRO A 87 3.43 -11.23 18.26
CA PRO A 87 4.78 -11.63 17.85
C PRO A 87 5.19 -12.93 18.55
N GLY A 88 5.45 -13.97 17.76
CA GLY A 88 5.87 -15.28 18.28
C GLY A 88 7.34 -15.28 18.70
N ALA A 89 7.68 -16.11 19.69
CA ALA A 89 9.08 -16.41 20.00
C ALA A 89 9.74 -17.11 18.81
N GLU A 90 11.01 -16.77 18.54
CA GLU A 90 11.82 -17.34 17.46
C GLU A 90 11.76 -18.87 17.52
N THR A 91 11.18 -19.52 16.50
CA THR A 91 11.35 -20.96 16.34
C THR A 91 12.65 -21.20 15.58
N GLY A 92 13.52 -22.01 16.19
CA GLY A 92 14.94 -22.10 15.87
C GLY A 92 15.30 -22.60 14.47
N ALA A 93 16.58 -22.40 14.17
CA ALA A 93 17.30 -22.63 12.93
C ALA A 93 17.04 -23.98 12.26
N GLY A 94 16.88 -23.96 10.94
CA GLY A 94 16.81 -25.20 10.15
C GLY A 94 16.65 -25.08 8.63
N ALA A 95 16.43 -23.89 8.06
CA ALA A 95 16.33 -23.74 6.60
C ALA A 95 17.24 -22.61 6.10
N THR A 96 17.79 -22.77 4.90
CA THR A 96 18.28 -21.65 4.10
C THR A 96 17.18 -20.59 4.06
N GLY A 97 17.50 -19.33 4.44
CA GLY A 97 16.53 -18.25 4.52
C GLY A 97 15.66 -18.13 3.26
N ARG A 98 14.38 -18.45 3.36
CA ARG A 98 13.44 -18.41 2.24
C ARG A 98 13.12 -16.96 1.91
N ARG A 99 12.72 -16.73 0.66
CA ARG A 99 12.25 -15.43 0.19
C ARG A 99 10.76 -15.55 -0.06
N LEU A 100 9.94 -14.96 0.80
CA LEU A 100 8.48 -15.06 0.75
C LEU A 100 7.91 -13.72 0.31
N ALA A 101 6.90 -13.74 -0.57
CA ALA A 101 6.20 -12.51 -0.94
C ALA A 101 4.69 -12.67 -0.90
N LEU A 102 4.02 -11.63 -0.39
CA LEU A 102 2.57 -11.47 -0.44
C LEU A 102 2.24 -10.24 -1.28
N LEU A 103 1.54 -10.45 -2.38
CA LEU A 103 1.13 -9.40 -3.31
C LEU A 103 -0.38 -9.27 -3.28
N VAL A 104 -0.89 -8.06 -3.07
CA VAL A 104 -2.32 -7.74 -3.00
C VAL A 104 -2.64 -6.72 -4.08
N GLY A 105 -3.56 -7.07 -4.97
CA GLY A 105 -3.99 -6.22 -6.08
C GLY A 105 -5.50 -6.04 -6.04
N ASP A 106 -5.95 -4.88 -5.56
CA ASP A 106 -7.35 -4.58 -5.33
C ASP A 106 -7.87 -3.61 -6.40
N LYS A 107 -8.73 -4.14 -7.28
CA LYS A 107 -9.21 -3.51 -8.50
C LYS A 107 -10.73 -3.29 -8.47
N SER A 108 -11.48 -4.33 -8.11
CA SER A 108 -12.93 -4.45 -8.34
C SER A 108 -13.74 -3.99 -7.13
N TYR A 109 -13.66 -2.69 -6.79
CA TYR A 109 -14.42 -2.11 -5.69
C TYR A 109 -15.92 -2.03 -5.98
N LEU A 110 -16.73 -2.23 -4.94
CA LEU A 110 -18.17 -2.01 -5.02
C LEU A 110 -18.50 -0.51 -5.07
N PRO A 111 -19.48 -0.08 -5.90
CA PRO A 111 -19.97 1.28 -5.87
C PRO A 111 -20.42 1.70 -4.46
N PRO A 112 -20.17 2.96 -4.05
CA PRO A 112 -19.72 4.08 -4.88
C PRO A 112 -18.19 4.25 -4.98
N ILE A 113 -17.39 3.32 -4.43
CA ILE A 113 -15.93 3.38 -4.56
C ILE A 113 -15.55 3.07 -6.02
N PRO A 114 -14.79 3.94 -6.71
CA PRO A 114 -14.40 3.69 -8.10
C PRO A 114 -13.48 2.47 -8.22
N SER A 115 -13.72 1.62 -9.21
CA SER A 115 -12.78 0.56 -9.58
C SER A 115 -11.48 1.14 -10.13
N LEU A 116 -10.38 0.39 -9.99
CA LEU A 116 -9.09 0.69 -10.61
C LEU A 116 -8.87 -0.17 -11.85
N ASP A 117 -7.88 0.14 -12.68
CA ASP A 117 -7.61 -0.63 -13.91
C ASP A 117 -6.39 -1.55 -13.80
N THR A 118 -5.32 -1.10 -13.15
CA THR A 118 -3.98 -1.71 -13.17
C THR A 118 -3.60 -2.67 -12.03
N PRO A 119 -4.17 -2.63 -10.80
CA PRO A 119 -3.62 -3.37 -9.65
C PRO A 119 -3.37 -4.86 -9.87
N VAL A 120 -4.28 -5.56 -10.57
CA VAL A 120 -4.11 -6.99 -10.88
C VAL A 120 -2.95 -7.24 -11.84
N ALA A 121 -2.80 -6.40 -12.87
CA ALA A 121 -1.68 -6.51 -13.81
C ALA A 121 -0.34 -6.17 -13.11
N ASP A 122 -0.35 -5.18 -12.23
CA ASP A 122 0.81 -4.77 -11.43
C ASP A 122 1.33 -5.91 -10.57
N VAL A 123 0.45 -6.56 -9.79
CA VAL A 123 0.86 -7.70 -8.95
C VAL A 123 1.33 -8.90 -9.77
N GLU A 124 0.71 -9.18 -10.92
CA GLU A 124 1.11 -10.31 -11.77
C GLU A 124 2.52 -10.12 -12.33
N ARG A 125 2.82 -8.92 -12.83
CA ARG A 125 4.13 -8.61 -13.39
C ARG A 125 5.21 -8.54 -12.32
N VAL A 126 4.93 -7.92 -11.17
CA VAL A 126 5.86 -7.92 -10.02
C VAL A 126 6.12 -9.35 -9.54
N ALA A 127 5.09 -10.20 -9.45
CA ALA A 127 5.26 -11.60 -9.05
C ALA A 127 6.20 -12.37 -9.98
N GLU A 128 6.08 -12.15 -11.29
CA GLU A 128 6.95 -12.77 -12.29
C GLU A 128 8.43 -12.37 -12.08
N VAL A 129 8.72 -11.08 -11.93
CA VAL A 129 10.08 -10.58 -11.68
C VAL A 129 10.63 -11.16 -10.37
N LEU A 130 9.84 -11.16 -9.29
CA LEU A 130 10.25 -11.70 -7.99
C LEU A 130 10.56 -13.20 -8.04
N ARG A 131 9.77 -13.99 -8.78
CA ARG A 131 10.04 -15.43 -8.98
C ARG A 131 11.30 -15.67 -9.81
N GLN A 132 11.38 -15.04 -10.98
CA GLN A 132 12.42 -15.35 -11.98
C GLN A 132 13.80 -14.81 -11.61
N LYS A 133 13.86 -13.63 -10.99
CA LYS A 133 15.12 -12.91 -10.76
C LYS A 133 15.59 -12.99 -9.32
N PHE A 134 14.66 -13.13 -8.37
CA PHE A 134 14.95 -13.04 -6.95
C PHE A 134 14.59 -14.32 -6.17
N GLY A 135 14.04 -15.35 -6.81
CA GLY A 135 13.76 -16.64 -6.16
C GLY A 135 12.69 -16.57 -5.05
N PHE A 136 11.76 -15.62 -5.13
CA PHE A 136 10.68 -15.53 -4.14
C PHE A 136 9.60 -16.59 -4.39
N THR A 137 9.10 -17.17 -3.29
CA THR A 137 7.82 -17.87 -3.26
C THR A 137 6.72 -16.83 -3.08
N VAL A 138 5.89 -16.65 -4.11
CA VAL A 138 4.93 -15.53 -4.19
C VAL A 138 3.49 -16.01 -4.09
N GLN A 139 2.76 -15.49 -3.11
CA GLN A 139 1.30 -15.55 -2.99
C GLN A 139 0.67 -14.27 -3.53
N ILE A 140 -0.36 -14.39 -4.36
CA ILE A 140 -1.14 -13.25 -4.88
C ILE A 140 -2.55 -13.32 -4.33
N LEU A 141 -3.04 -12.22 -3.77
CA LEU A 141 -4.45 -11.97 -3.49
C LEU A 141 -4.97 -10.94 -4.49
N ARG A 142 -6.02 -11.30 -5.23
CA ARG A 142 -6.72 -10.40 -6.16
C ARG A 142 -8.05 -10.03 -5.52
N ASP A 143 -8.37 -8.73 -5.51
CA ASP A 143 -9.62 -8.21 -4.94
C ASP A 143 -9.88 -8.77 -3.53
N ALA A 144 -8.93 -8.51 -2.62
CA ALA A 144 -8.93 -9.05 -1.28
C ALA A 144 -9.70 -8.14 -0.30
N GLY A 145 -10.58 -8.72 0.49
CA GLY A 145 -11.18 -8.04 1.63
C GLY A 145 -10.21 -7.95 2.82
N LYS A 146 -10.53 -7.09 3.80
CA LYS A 146 -9.69 -6.87 5.00
C LYS A 146 -9.28 -8.18 5.68
N ALA A 147 -10.24 -9.10 5.86
CA ALA A 147 -9.99 -10.36 6.55
C ALA A 147 -9.02 -11.28 5.79
N GLN A 148 -9.06 -11.28 4.45
CA GLN A 148 -8.15 -12.09 3.63
C GLN A 148 -6.72 -11.55 3.73
N ILE A 149 -6.55 -10.22 3.70
CA ILE A 149 -5.24 -9.56 3.84
C ILE A 149 -4.64 -9.86 5.22
N VAL A 150 -5.40 -9.66 6.29
CA VAL A 150 -4.95 -9.94 7.67
C VAL A 150 -4.60 -11.42 7.84
N THR A 151 -5.42 -12.33 7.30
CA THR A 151 -5.16 -13.78 7.37
C THR A 151 -3.86 -14.15 6.68
N ALA A 152 -3.59 -13.60 5.49
CA ALA A 152 -2.35 -13.88 4.77
C ALA A 152 -1.10 -13.32 5.49
N LEU A 153 -1.20 -12.12 6.08
CA LEU A 153 -0.12 -11.55 6.90
C LEU A 153 0.11 -12.37 8.18
N ASN A 154 -0.95 -12.84 8.85
CA ASN A 154 -0.84 -13.76 9.98
C ASN A 154 -0.21 -15.09 9.56
N ALA A 155 -0.50 -15.61 8.37
CA ALA A 155 0.12 -16.82 7.86
C ALA A 155 1.63 -16.63 7.64
N LEU A 156 2.06 -15.46 7.16
CA LEU A 156 3.49 -15.11 7.10
C LEU A 156 4.10 -15.07 8.51
N ALA A 157 3.42 -14.46 9.49
CA ALA A 157 3.89 -14.40 10.87
C ALA A 157 4.06 -15.80 11.51
N GLN A 158 3.14 -16.73 11.23
CA GLN A 158 3.18 -18.08 11.77
C GLN A 158 4.18 -19.00 11.06
N SER A 159 4.41 -18.79 9.76
CA SER A 159 5.21 -19.69 8.94
C SER A 159 6.65 -19.24 8.70
N SER A 160 6.97 -17.96 8.90
CA SER A 160 8.31 -17.40 8.70
C SER A 160 9.22 -17.61 9.92
N THR A 161 10.52 -17.54 9.69
CA THR A 161 11.59 -17.54 10.70
C THR A 161 12.42 -16.26 10.57
N SER A 162 13.32 -16.01 11.52
CA SER A 162 14.20 -14.84 11.48
C SER A 162 15.21 -14.84 10.33
N GLU A 163 15.48 -16.00 9.72
CA GLU A 163 16.37 -16.15 8.56
C GLU A 163 15.65 -15.88 7.22
N ASP A 164 14.31 -15.86 7.21
CA ASP A 164 13.55 -15.57 6.00
C ASP A 164 13.58 -14.07 5.64
N SER A 165 13.29 -13.77 4.38
CA SER A 165 13.06 -12.41 3.88
C SER A 165 11.63 -12.30 3.36
N VAL A 166 10.90 -11.25 3.76
CA VAL A 166 9.50 -11.05 3.42
C VAL A 166 9.32 -9.76 2.62
N LEU A 167 8.70 -9.86 1.45
CA LEU A 167 8.29 -8.72 0.64
C LEU A 167 6.76 -8.67 0.59
N ILE A 168 6.17 -7.54 0.98
CA ILE A 168 4.75 -7.28 0.78
C ILE A 168 4.63 -6.24 -0.32
N PHE A 169 3.74 -6.46 -1.28
CA PHE A 169 3.38 -5.45 -2.28
C PHE A 169 1.87 -5.25 -2.30
N TYR A 170 1.42 -4.02 -2.13
CA TYR A 170 -0.01 -3.66 -2.18
C TYR A 170 -0.24 -2.64 -3.29
N ALA A 171 -1.21 -2.90 -4.16
CA ALA A 171 -1.72 -1.95 -5.16
C ALA A 171 -3.24 -1.84 -5.00
N GLY A 172 -3.73 -0.63 -4.78
CA GLY A 172 -5.14 -0.40 -4.48
C GLY A 172 -5.43 1.01 -3.96
N HIS A 173 -6.66 1.24 -3.53
CA HIS A 173 -7.02 2.50 -2.90
C HIS A 173 -6.38 2.62 -1.51
N GLY A 174 -6.02 3.85 -1.15
CA GLY A 174 -5.66 4.23 0.21
C GLY A 174 -6.45 5.46 0.63
N TYR A 175 -6.31 5.93 1.86
CA TYR A 175 -6.81 7.23 2.32
C TYR A 175 -5.94 7.80 3.44
N LEU A 176 -5.58 9.08 3.37
CA LEU A 176 -4.85 9.82 4.39
C LEU A 176 -5.79 10.82 5.08
N MET A 177 -5.88 10.74 6.40
CA MET A 177 -6.49 11.74 7.27
C MET A 177 -5.39 12.69 7.76
N ASP A 178 -5.12 13.75 6.99
CA ASP A 178 -4.04 14.71 7.27
C ASP A 178 -4.15 15.39 8.64
N ASP A 179 -5.39 15.64 9.09
CA ASP A 179 -5.69 16.31 10.35
C ASP A 179 -5.19 15.55 11.58
N ILE A 180 -5.11 14.22 11.50
CA ILE A 180 -4.69 13.35 12.60
C ILE A 180 -3.55 12.40 12.23
N GLY A 181 -2.98 12.54 11.02
CA GLY A 181 -1.84 11.75 10.53
C GLY A 181 -2.11 10.25 10.39
N MET A 182 -3.38 9.84 10.41
CA MET A 182 -3.78 8.44 10.25
C MET A 182 -4.13 8.16 8.81
N GLY A 183 -4.17 6.90 8.47
CA GLY A 183 -4.71 6.51 7.19
C GLY A 183 -4.70 5.02 7.03
N PHE A 184 -5.11 4.64 5.83
CA PHE A 184 -5.67 3.33 5.62
C PHE A 184 -5.36 2.81 4.22
N TRP A 185 -5.13 1.51 4.11
CA TRP A 185 -5.52 0.78 2.92
C TRP A 185 -7.03 0.63 2.90
N ILE A 186 -7.60 0.70 1.70
CA ILE A 186 -9.01 0.50 1.43
C ILE A 186 -9.12 -0.82 0.65
N PRO A 187 -9.43 -1.94 1.32
CA PRO A 187 -9.68 -3.23 0.67
C PRO A 187 -10.95 -3.22 -0.19
N VAL A 188 -11.16 -4.21 -1.06
CA VAL A 188 -12.31 -4.22 -1.97
C VAL A 188 -13.68 -4.33 -1.28
N ASP A 189 -13.72 -4.86 -0.05
CA ASP A 189 -14.91 -4.97 0.80
C ASP A 189 -15.10 -3.77 1.74
N ALA A 190 -14.34 -2.69 1.53
CA ALA A 190 -14.48 -1.45 2.28
C ALA A 190 -15.84 -0.78 2.05
N SER A 191 -16.32 -0.10 3.09
CA SER A 191 -17.50 0.75 3.04
C SER A 191 -17.11 2.21 3.04
N VAL A 192 -17.90 3.03 2.35
CA VAL A 192 -17.80 4.50 2.45
C VAL A 192 -18.45 5.07 3.70
N LYS A 193 -19.30 4.26 4.37
CA LYS A 193 -20.10 4.67 5.52
C LYS A 193 -19.45 4.35 6.86
N THR A 194 -18.62 3.31 6.90
CA THR A 194 -17.95 2.84 8.11
C THR A 194 -16.53 2.38 7.79
N PRO A 195 -15.56 2.65 8.68
CA PRO A 195 -14.16 2.28 8.49
C PRO A 195 -13.85 0.83 8.95
N ALA A 196 -14.86 0.04 9.36
CA ALA A 196 -14.66 -1.29 9.94
C ALA A 196 -13.82 -2.24 9.04
N ASN A 197 -13.97 -2.13 7.73
CA ASN A 197 -13.22 -2.90 6.73
C ASN A 197 -12.00 -2.15 6.15
N TRP A 198 -11.60 -1.02 6.72
CA TRP A 198 -10.36 -0.34 6.35
C TRP A 198 -9.20 -0.91 7.17
N LEU A 199 -7.97 -0.85 6.67
CA LEU A 199 -6.79 -1.35 7.38
C LEU A 199 -5.80 -0.21 7.65
N SER A 200 -5.62 0.14 8.93
CA SER A 200 -4.79 1.28 9.34
C SER A 200 -3.30 1.01 9.18
N ASN A 201 -2.47 2.04 8.96
CA ASN A 201 -1.01 1.85 8.99
C ASN A 201 -0.50 1.38 10.36
N ALA A 202 -1.21 1.73 11.44
CA ALA A 202 -0.89 1.22 12.77
C ALA A 202 -1.07 -0.30 12.84
N ASP A 203 -2.15 -0.85 12.27
CA ASP A 203 -2.37 -2.29 12.21
C ASP A 203 -1.44 -2.98 11.23
N ILE A 204 -1.13 -2.35 10.09
CA ILE A 204 -0.11 -2.85 9.16
C ILE A 204 1.23 -2.96 9.89
N ALA A 205 1.65 -1.94 10.66
CA ALA A 205 2.86 -1.99 11.46
C ALA A 205 2.83 -3.10 12.52
N LYS A 206 1.69 -3.32 13.20
CA LYS A 206 1.52 -4.46 14.13
C LYS A 206 1.64 -5.80 13.41
N LEU A 207 1.07 -5.94 12.22
CA LEU A 207 1.16 -7.16 11.39
C LEU A 207 2.60 -7.42 10.93
N LEU A 208 3.32 -6.39 10.47
CA LEU A 208 4.75 -6.48 10.15
C LEU A 208 5.59 -6.83 11.38
N LYS A 209 5.25 -6.28 12.55
CA LYS A 209 5.91 -6.61 13.81
C LYS A 209 5.75 -8.07 14.19
N ALA A 210 4.59 -8.66 13.89
CA ALA A 210 4.31 -10.07 14.17
C ALA A 210 5.13 -11.01 13.26
N ILE A 211 5.57 -10.55 12.09
CA ILE A 211 6.43 -11.33 11.19
C ILE A 211 7.87 -11.37 11.74
N PRO A 212 8.42 -12.57 12.01
CA PRO A 212 9.74 -12.71 12.65
C PRO A 212 10.92 -12.47 11.70
N ALA A 213 10.69 -12.48 10.38
CA ALA A 213 11.72 -12.25 9.36
C ALA A 213 12.53 -10.99 9.66
N ARG A 214 13.87 -11.10 9.65
CA ARG A 214 14.75 -9.95 9.87
C ARG A 214 14.71 -8.98 8.70
N GLN A 215 14.59 -9.48 7.47
CA GLN A 215 14.52 -8.65 6.28
C GLN A 215 13.06 -8.53 5.84
N GLN A 216 12.51 -7.32 5.91
CA GLN A 216 11.15 -7.03 5.48
C GLN A 216 11.11 -5.75 4.65
N ILE A 217 10.38 -5.77 3.53
CA ILE A 217 10.02 -4.56 2.80
C ILE A 217 8.53 -4.56 2.45
N LEU A 218 7.86 -3.47 2.79
CA LEU A 218 6.52 -3.16 2.30
C LEU A 218 6.63 -2.21 1.12
N ILE A 219 6.16 -2.61 -0.05
CA ILE A 219 6.04 -1.75 -1.21
C ILE A 219 4.56 -1.44 -1.42
N SER A 220 4.17 -0.18 -1.38
CA SER A 220 2.76 0.22 -1.46
C SER A 220 2.55 1.20 -2.59
N ASP A 221 1.83 0.74 -3.61
CA ASP A 221 1.26 1.55 -4.67
C ASP A 221 -0.15 2.03 -4.30
N SER A 222 -0.18 2.87 -3.28
CA SER A 222 -1.38 3.57 -2.81
C SER A 222 -0.95 4.88 -2.16
N CYS A 223 -1.84 5.88 -2.15
CA CYS A 223 -1.58 7.26 -1.71
C CYS A 223 -1.07 7.43 -0.25
N TYR A 224 -0.83 6.35 0.50
CA TYR A 224 -0.85 6.39 1.97
C TYR A 224 0.34 5.77 2.72
N SER A 225 1.28 5.09 2.06
CA SER A 225 2.47 4.54 2.76
C SER A 225 3.45 5.61 3.31
N GLY A 226 3.21 6.89 2.99
CA GLY A 226 4.04 8.02 3.40
C GLY A 226 4.13 8.28 4.92
N THR A 227 3.14 7.85 5.72
CA THR A 227 3.22 8.00 7.19
C THR A 227 4.16 6.97 7.81
N LEU A 228 4.18 5.74 7.29
CA LEU A 228 5.15 4.70 7.68
C LEU A 228 6.57 5.10 7.28
N THR A 229 6.75 5.74 6.11
CA THR A 229 8.09 6.18 5.67
C THR A 229 8.66 7.34 6.50
N LYS A 230 7.82 8.05 7.26
CA LYS A 230 8.23 9.18 8.12
C LYS A 230 8.74 8.75 9.49
N GLU A 231 8.57 7.49 9.88
CA GLU A 231 8.99 6.99 11.20
C GLU A 231 10.51 6.96 11.37
N GLY A 232 11.26 6.70 10.29
CA GLY A 232 12.72 6.67 10.33
C GLY A 232 13.36 6.97 8.98
N LYS A 233 14.41 7.81 9.00
CA LYS A 233 15.25 8.07 7.81
C LYS A 233 16.28 6.95 7.66
N VAL A 234 16.43 6.46 6.44
CA VAL A 234 17.43 5.45 6.10
C VAL A 234 18.78 6.13 5.88
N LYS A 235 19.82 5.66 6.57
CA LYS A 235 21.21 6.09 6.34
C LYS A 235 21.88 5.08 5.43
N ARG A 236 22.61 5.57 4.42
CA ARG A 236 23.41 4.72 3.54
C ARG A 236 24.64 4.21 4.32
N GLY A 237 24.87 2.90 4.35
CA GLY A 237 26.12 2.32 4.85
C GLY A 237 25.94 1.07 5.70
N GLY A 238 27.00 0.25 5.73
CA GLY A 238 27.06 -1.03 6.44
C GLY A 238 27.56 -2.13 5.50
N ALA A 239 28.29 -3.11 6.03
CA ALA A 239 28.61 -4.32 5.28
C ALA A 239 27.33 -5.16 5.10
N GLU A 240 27.20 -5.88 3.98
CA GLU A 240 26.03 -6.73 3.71
C GLU A 240 25.70 -7.66 4.90
N ASP A 241 26.71 -8.36 5.43
CA ASP A 241 26.55 -9.27 6.57
C ASP A 241 26.02 -8.57 7.84
N GLU A 242 26.37 -7.30 8.02
CA GLU A 242 25.93 -6.50 9.16
C GLU A 242 24.46 -6.10 9.00
N ILE A 243 24.06 -5.71 7.79
CA ILE A 243 22.68 -5.38 7.43
C ILE A 243 21.78 -6.61 7.57
N LEU A 244 22.22 -7.78 7.08
CA LEU A 244 21.43 -9.01 7.13
C LEU A 244 21.21 -9.55 8.55
N ARG A 245 22.12 -9.23 9.49
CA ARG A 245 21.96 -9.57 10.91
C ARG A 245 21.00 -8.63 11.65
N ARG A 246 20.74 -7.44 11.12
CA ARG A 246 19.79 -6.49 11.68
C ARG A 246 18.38 -6.82 11.25
N ARG A 247 17.43 -6.45 12.11
CA ARG A 247 16.02 -6.45 11.75
C ARG A 247 15.70 -5.18 10.96
N SER A 248 15.61 -5.32 9.65
CA SER A 248 15.24 -4.26 8.71
C SER A 248 13.76 -4.38 8.35
N VAL A 249 12.94 -3.44 8.80
CA VAL A 249 11.57 -3.27 8.30
C VAL A 249 11.50 -1.98 7.50
N MET A 250 11.45 -2.10 6.18
CA MET A 250 11.50 -1.00 5.22
C MET A 250 10.15 -0.77 4.56
N VAL A 251 9.92 0.44 4.08
CA VAL A 251 8.75 0.78 3.27
C VAL A 251 9.15 1.61 2.06
N LEU A 252 8.64 1.23 0.89
CA LEU A 252 8.74 1.96 -0.38
C LEU A 252 7.32 2.30 -0.85
N SER A 253 7.04 3.58 -1.00
CA SER A 253 5.70 4.12 -1.20
C SER A 253 5.63 4.81 -2.55
N SER A 254 4.52 4.68 -3.29
CA SER A 254 4.38 5.38 -4.56
C SER A 254 4.31 6.90 -4.42
N GLY A 255 3.75 7.43 -3.33
CA GLY A 255 3.78 8.86 -3.00
C GLY A 255 2.62 9.24 -2.07
N GLY A 256 2.48 10.53 -1.74
CA GLY A 256 1.39 11.07 -0.87
C GLY A 256 0.02 11.13 -1.54
N ASP A 257 -0.77 12.19 -1.27
CA ASP A 257 -2.14 12.42 -1.79
C ASP A 257 -2.27 12.54 -3.32
N GLU A 258 -1.14 12.51 -4.03
CA GLU A 258 -1.08 12.73 -5.46
C GLU A 258 -1.60 11.51 -6.21
N PRO A 259 -2.38 11.73 -7.28
CA PRO A 259 -3.07 10.64 -7.93
C PRO A 259 -2.09 9.66 -8.58
N VAL A 260 -2.38 8.37 -8.42
CA VAL A 260 -1.99 7.39 -9.43
C VAL A 260 -2.73 7.80 -10.71
N SER A 261 -1.98 8.01 -11.79
CA SER A 261 -2.58 8.30 -13.08
C SER A 261 -3.51 7.14 -13.49
N ASP A 262 -4.75 7.43 -13.86
CA ASP A 262 -5.59 6.46 -14.58
C ASP A 262 -4.94 6.09 -15.93
N GLU A 263 -4.09 6.98 -16.46
CA GLU A 263 -3.19 6.72 -17.57
C GLU A 263 -1.97 5.95 -17.01
N GLY A 264 -2.18 4.66 -16.83
CA GLY A 264 -1.09 3.73 -16.65
C GLY A 264 -0.15 3.71 -17.87
N ARG A 265 1.06 3.19 -17.69
CA ARG A 265 2.01 2.95 -18.77
C ARG A 265 2.04 1.46 -19.07
N ASN A 266 1.68 1.08 -20.31
CA ASN A 266 1.64 -0.31 -20.76
C ASN A 266 0.78 -1.24 -19.88
N GLY A 267 -0.37 -0.76 -19.41
CA GLY A 267 -1.27 -1.54 -18.56
C GLY A 267 -0.90 -1.59 -17.07
N HIS A 268 0.12 -0.83 -16.67
CA HIS A 268 0.60 -0.73 -15.29
C HIS A 268 0.44 0.67 -14.74
N SER A 269 0.34 0.84 -13.42
CA SER A 269 0.45 2.19 -12.84
C SER A 269 1.83 2.80 -13.16
N ILE A 270 1.96 4.13 -13.14
CA ILE A 270 3.26 4.78 -13.40
C ILE A 270 4.33 4.35 -12.39
N PHE A 271 3.93 4.18 -11.13
CA PHE A 271 4.82 3.69 -10.08
C PHE A 271 5.21 2.23 -10.31
N ALA A 272 4.23 1.33 -10.49
CA ALA A 272 4.47 -0.09 -10.69
C ALA A 272 5.32 -0.32 -11.95
N TRP A 273 5.05 0.39 -13.04
CA TRP A 273 5.86 0.34 -14.26
C TRP A 273 7.34 0.66 -13.98
N ASN A 274 7.60 1.77 -13.28
CA ASN A 274 8.97 2.18 -12.96
C ASN A 274 9.63 1.27 -11.91
N LEU A 275 8.87 0.74 -10.96
CA LEU A 275 9.32 -0.28 -10.02
C LEU A 275 9.74 -1.57 -10.74
N ILE A 276 8.90 -2.08 -11.64
CA ILE A 276 9.20 -3.27 -12.45
C ILE A 276 10.51 -3.06 -13.22
N LYS A 277 10.69 -1.90 -13.85
CA LYS A 277 11.94 -1.55 -14.55
C LYS A 277 13.15 -1.48 -13.61
N ALA A 278 13.01 -0.89 -12.44
CA ALA A 278 14.09 -0.85 -11.46
C ALA A 278 14.47 -2.26 -10.97
N LEU A 279 13.47 -3.11 -10.67
CA LEU A 279 13.68 -4.49 -10.25
C LEU A 279 14.31 -5.35 -11.35
N GLU A 280 13.89 -5.21 -12.61
CA GLU A 280 14.50 -5.86 -13.77
C GLU A 280 16.00 -5.52 -13.90
N ALA A 281 16.37 -4.28 -13.57
CA ALA A 281 17.73 -3.76 -13.70
C ALA A 281 18.67 -4.12 -12.52
N VAL A 282 18.15 -4.62 -11.40
CA VAL A 282 18.97 -5.05 -10.24
C VAL A 282 19.94 -6.15 -10.67
N ASN A 283 21.19 -6.11 -10.24
CA ASN A 283 22.14 -7.21 -10.46
C ASN A 283 22.95 -7.44 -9.19
N GLY A 284 23.12 -8.71 -8.79
CA GLY A 284 23.79 -9.05 -7.53
C GLY A 284 22.99 -8.55 -6.33
N VAL A 285 23.66 -7.79 -5.45
CA VAL A 285 23.09 -7.22 -4.23
C VAL A 285 22.90 -5.72 -4.41
N THR A 286 21.67 -5.24 -4.29
CA THR A 286 21.32 -3.82 -4.43
C THR A 286 20.48 -3.36 -3.24
N PRO A 287 20.92 -2.33 -2.49
CA PRO A 287 20.14 -1.76 -1.40
C PRO A 287 18.78 -1.20 -1.87
N GLY A 288 17.77 -1.31 -1.03
CA GLY A 288 16.42 -0.80 -1.30
C GLY A 288 16.41 0.71 -1.57
N ILE A 289 17.27 1.47 -0.90
CA ILE A 289 17.45 2.90 -1.18
C ILE A 289 17.91 3.20 -2.62
N GLU A 290 18.72 2.33 -3.23
CA GLU A 290 19.20 2.50 -4.61
C GLU A 290 18.10 2.17 -5.62
N VAL A 291 17.32 1.12 -5.35
CA VAL A 291 16.11 0.81 -6.14
C VAL A 291 15.13 1.97 -6.05
N TRP A 292 14.87 2.49 -4.85
CA TRP A 292 14.02 3.67 -4.66
C TRP A 292 14.55 4.89 -5.41
N GLN A 293 15.85 5.20 -5.38
CA GLN A 293 16.42 6.33 -6.12
C GLN A 293 16.13 6.25 -7.62
N SER A 294 16.22 5.05 -8.20
CA SER A 294 15.87 4.82 -9.60
C SER A 294 14.38 5.03 -9.86
N VAL A 295 13.51 4.42 -9.03
CA VAL A 295 12.05 4.58 -9.14
C VAL A 295 11.65 6.05 -8.99
N HIS A 296 12.11 6.70 -7.93
CA HIS A 296 11.88 8.12 -7.64
C HIS A 296 12.28 9.01 -8.81
N GLY A 297 13.50 8.84 -9.32
CA GLY A 297 14.01 9.66 -10.43
C GLY A 297 13.24 9.51 -11.73
N GLN A 298 12.62 8.35 -11.99
CA GLN A 298 11.79 8.13 -13.19
C GLN A 298 10.33 8.56 -12.96
N VAL A 299 9.74 8.20 -11.82
CA VAL A 299 8.37 8.57 -11.47
C VAL A 299 8.23 10.08 -11.43
N LYS A 300 9.19 10.83 -10.87
CA LYS A 300 9.15 12.30 -10.84
C LYS A 300 9.24 12.96 -12.23
N LYS A 301 9.68 12.23 -13.26
CA LYS A 301 9.70 12.69 -14.65
C LYS A 301 8.41 12.31 -15.38
N ASP A 302 7.92 11.09 -15.13
CA ASP A 302 6.76 10.52 -15.79
C ASP A 302 5.44 11.02 -15.18
N ALA A 303 5.45 11.44 -13.91
CA ALA A 303 4.30 11.93 -13.14
C ALA A 303 4.71 12.96 -12.08
N MET A 304 3.74 13.76 -11.62
CA MET A 304 3.88 14.56 -10.40
C MET A 304 3.51 13.69 -9.20
N GLN A 305 4.35 12.70 -8.96
CA GLN A 305 4.27 11.79 -7.83
C GLN A 305 5.66 11.69 -7.21
N GLU A 306 5.73 11.73 -5.88
CA GLU A 306 6.99 11.70 -5.14
C GLU A 306 7.11 10.40 -4.30
N PRO A 307 7.67 9.31 -4.86
CA PRO A 307 7.87 8.07 -4.11
C PRO A 307 8.67 8.28 -2.82
N GLN A 308 8.27 7.63 -1.74
CA GLN A 308 8.92 7.76 -0.44
C GLN A 308 9.60 6.45 -0.04
N TYR A 309 10.70 6.54 0.70
CA TYR A 309 11.42 5.40 1.27
C TYR A 309 11.77 5.67 2.73
N GLY A 310 11.52 4.70 3.60
CA GLY A 310 11.74 4.86 5.03
C GLY A 310 11.75 3.57 5.80
N ALA A 311 12.04 3.68 7.10
CA ALA A 311 12.01 2.58 8.05
C ALA A 311 10.73 2.61 8.88
N VAL A 312 10.15 1.44 9.18
CA VAL A 312 8.99 1.28 10.07
C VAL A 312 9.46 0.95 11.47
N VAL A 313 9.75 1.97 12.27
CA VAL A 313 10.25 1.85 13.65
C VAL A 313 9.21 1.19 14.55
N SER A 314 7.93 1.51 14.37
CA SER A 314 6.81 0.92 15.12
C SER A 314 6.68 -0.59 14.91
N ALA A 315 7.10 -1.08 13.73
CA ALA A 315 7.18 -2.49 13.41
C ALA A 315 8.44 -3.17 13.96
N GLY A 316 9.35 -2.42 14.59
CA GLY A 316 10.58 -2.89 15.23
C GLY A 316 11.80 -2.96 14.31
N HIS A 317 11.90 -2.05 13.35
CA HIS A 317 13.14 -1.80 12.61
C HIS A 317 14.28 -1.44 13.59
N ALA A 318 15.47 -2.01 13.36
CA ALA A 318 16.68 -1.75 14.13
C ALA A 318 17.59 -0.74 13.42
N ASP A 319 18.22 0.16 14.18
CA ASP A 319 19.13 1.17 13.65
C ASP A 319 20.22 0.56 12.75
N GLY A 320 20.44 1.20 11.60
CA GLY A 320 21.37 0.71 10.57
C GLY A 320 20.82 -0.45 9.74
N GLY A 321 19.54 -0.79 9.90
CA GLY A 321 18.82 -1.70 9.02
C GLY A 321 18.60 -1.09 7.64
N GLU A 322 18.65 -1.95 6.63
CA GLU A 322 18.34 -1.66 5.23
C GLU A 322 17.80 -2.94 4.60
N TRP A 323 16.97 -2.82 3.55
CA TRP A 323 16.54 -3.95 2.74
C TRP A 323 17.53 -4.19 1.60
N LEU A 324 17.86 -5.44 1.33
CA LEU A 324 18.74 -5.81 0.23
C LEU A 324 17.99 -6.65 -0.81
N PHE A 325 17.87 -6.13 -2.04
CA PHE A 325 17.47 -6.93 -3.19
C PHE A 325 18.65 -7.78 -3.64
N ARG A 326 18.49 -9.11 -3.60
CA ARG A 326 19.55 -10.07 -3.96
C ARG A 326 19.07 -10.94 -5.10
N THR A 327 19.70 -10.89 -6.25
CA THR A 327 19.35 -11.82 -7.35
C THR A 327 19.63 -13.27 -6.95
N GLN A 328 18.94 -14.22 -7.57
CA GLN A 328 19.24 -15.65 -7.43
C GLN A 328 20.39 -16.08 -8.33
#